data_AF-A0A496YV80-F1
#
_entry.id   AF-A0A496YV80-F1
#
_cell.length_a   1.000
_cell.length_b   1.000
_cell.length_c   1.000
_cell.angle_alpha   90.00
_cell.angle_beta   90.00
_cell.angle_gamma   90.00
#
_symmetry.space_group_name_H-M   'P 1'
#
loop_
_entity.id
_entity.type
_entity.pdbx_description
1 polymer ?
#
loop_
_entity_poly.entity_id
_entity_poly.type
_entity_poly.pdbx_seq_one_letter_code
_entity_poly.pdbx_strand_id
1 'polypeptide(L)' 'MEEREVMEVDVLFVGGGVASLSGALHLANLIKKHNEKVENTGEGTKLQEVMIAVLEKGAYVGAHGI' A
#
# COMPACT_ATOMS: atom_id res chain seq x y z
N MET A 1 31.87 6.84 3.48
CA MET A 1 30.65 7.20 2.74
C MET A 1 29.56 6.36 3.38
N GLU A 2 28.54 6.97 3.99
CA GLU A 2 27.44 6.19 4.58
C GLU A 2 26.62 5.56 3.45
N GLU A 3 26.40 4.25 3.54
CA GLU A 3 25.58 3.49 2.61
C GLU A 3 24.11 3.70 2.99
N ARG A 4 23.26 4.06 2.01
CA ARG A 4 21.83 4.25 2.26
C ARG A 4 21.13 2.90 2.22
N GLU A 5 20.28 2.63 3.21
CA GLU A 5 19.37 1.49 3.15
C GLU A 5 18.36 1.69 2.02
N VAL A 6 18.11 0.61 1.27
CA VAL A 6 17.16 0.58 0.15
C VAL A 6 16.16 -0.54 0.41
N MET A 7 14.88 -0.24 0.27
CA MET A 7 13.79 -1.21 0.34
C MET A 7 12.94 -1.08 -0.93
N GLU A 8 12.79 -2.19 -1.66
CA GLU A 8 11.95 -2.25 -2.86
C GLU A 8 10.48 -2.44 -2.47
N VAL A 9 9.58 -1.69 -3.11
CA VAL A 9 8.13 -1.77 -2.92
C VAL A 9 7.43 -1.54 -4.26
N ASP A 10 6.23 -2.09 -4.43
CA ASP A 10 5.43 -1.83 -5.62
C ASP A 10 4.77 -0.44 -5.58
N VAL A 11 4.30 -0.05 -4.37
CA VAL A 11 3.63 1.24 -4.15
C VAL A 11 4.06 1.84 -2.82
N LEU A 12 4.54 3.09 -2.87
CA LEU A 12 4.87 3.88 -1.69
C LEU A 12 3.93 5.07 -1.54
N PHE A 13 3.22 5.14 -0.41
CA PHE A 13 2.52 6.34 0.05
C PHE A 13 3.40 7.11 1.04
N VAL A 14 3.59 8.41 0.80
CA VAL A 14 4.35 9.30 1.69
C VAL A 14 3.39 10.17 2.50
N GLY A 15 3.52 10.13 3.82
CA GLY A 15 2.61 10.70 4.81
C GLY A 15 1.60 9.66 5.33
N GLY A 16 1.41 9.60 6.65
CA GLY A 16 0.47 8.74 7.38
C GLY A 16 -0.83 9.46 7.75
N GLY A 17 -1.27 10.41 6.93
CA GLY A 17 -2.54 11.12 7.09
C GLY A 17 -3.72 10.40 6.44
N VAL A 18 -4.92 10.99 6.57
CA VAL A 18 -6.17 10.40 6.08
C VAL A 18 -6.15 10.06 4.59
N ALA A 19 -5.51 10.89 3.76
CA ALA A 19 -5.45 10.68 2.31
C ALA A 19 -4.65 9.43 1.95
N SER A 20 -3.42 9.32 2.47
CA SER A 20 -2.52 8.20 2.19
C SER A 20 -3.02 6.88 2.80
N LEU A 21 -3.52 6.90 4.04
CA LEU A 21 -4.08 5.70 4.65
C LEU A 21 -5.33 5.21 3.92
N SER A 22 -6.22 6.14 3.55
CA SER A 22 -7.42 5.79 2.76
C SER A 22 -7.03 5.26 1.39
N GLY A 23 -6.02 5.86 0.74
CA GLY A 23 -5.48 5.41 -0.54
C GLY A 23 -4.89 4.01 -0.46
N ALA A 24 -4.02 3.75 0.53
CA ALA A 24 -3.41 2.44 0.75
C ALA A 24 -4.45 1.36 1.04
N LEU A 25 -5.40 1.64 1.94
CA LEU A 25 -6.50 0.72 2.27
C LEU A 25 -7.40 0.47 1.06
N HIS A 26 -7.73 1.51 0.29
CA HIS A 26 -8.57 1.38 -0.89
C HIS A 26 -7.87 0.53 -1.97
N LEU A 27 -6.59 0.77 -2.21
CA LEU A 27 -5.80 -0.03 -3.14
C LEU A 27 -5.74 -1.51 -2.72
N ALA A 28 -5.47 -1.79 -1.44
CA ALA A 28 -5.47 -3.16 -0.91
C ALA A 28 -6.83 -3.85 -1.13
N ASN A 29 -7.94 -3.13 -0.92
CA ASN A 29 -9.28 -3.64 -1.18
C ASN A 29 -9.54 -3.89 -2.67
N LEU A 30 -9.06 -3.03 -3.57
CA LEU A 30 -9.19 -3.22 -5.02
C LEU A 30 -8.43 -4.46 -5.49
N ILE A 31 -7.20 -4.67 -5.01
CA ILE A 31 -6.39 -5.86 -5.32
C ILE A 31 -7.10 -7.13 -4.83
N LYS A 32 -7.61 -7.11 -3.60
CA LYS A 32 -8.38 -8.23 -3.04
C LYS A 32 -9.60 -8.56 -3.90
N LYS A 33 -10.43 -7.56 -4.22
CA LYS A 33 -11.63 -7.73 -5.05
C LYS A 33 -11.30 -8.23 -6.45
N HIS A 34 -10.21 -7.75 -7.05
CA HIS A 34 -9.73 -8.23 -8.34
C HIS A 34 -9.38 -9.72 -8.26
N ASN A 35 -8.59 -10.12 -7.25
CA ASN A 35 -8.18 -11.51 -7.07
C ASN A 35 -9.37 -12.44 -6.80
N GLU A 36 -10.34 -12.01 -5.99
CA GLU A 36 -11.61 -12.72 -5.77
C GLU A 36 -12.43 -12.85 -7.06
N LYS A 37 -12.49 -11.81 -7.88
CA LYS A 37 -13.18 -11.87 -9.18
C LYS A 37 -12.51 -12.89 -10.11
N VAL A 38 -11.18 -12.83 -10.26
CA VAL A 38 -10.43 -13.78 -11.11
C VAL A 38 -10.64 -15.22 -10.62
N GLU A 39 -10.69 -15.44 -9.31
CA GLU A 39 -10.97 -16.76 -8.73
C GLU A 39 -12.37 -17.28 -9.06
N ASN A 40 -13.38 -16.40 -9.00
CA ASN A 40 -14.77 -16.78 -9.23
C ASN A 40 -15.13 -16.93 -10.71
N THR A 41 -14.54 -16.12 -11.60
CA THR A 41 -14.89 -16.11 -13.03
C THR A 41 -13.88 -16.84 -13.90
N GLY A 42 -12.65 -17.04 -13.44
CA GLY A 42 -11.54 -17.52 -14.26
C GLY A 42 -11.06 -16.51 -15.31
N GLU A 43 -11.61 -15.29 -15.33
CA GLU A 43 -11.24 -14.26 -16.28
C GLU A 43 -10.15 -13.34 -15.71
N GLY A 44 -9.01 -13.27 -16.39
CA GLY A 44 -7.87 -12.45 -16.02
C GLY A 44 -6.80 -13.20 -15.23
N THR A 45 -5.86 -12.46 -14.66
CA THR A 45 -4.73 -13.03 -13.90
C THR A 45 -4.74 -12.44 -12.49
N LYS A 46 -4.61 -13.31 -11.49
CA LYS A 46 -4.46 -12.88 -10.10
C LYS A 46 -3.18 -12.05 -9.98
N LEU A 47 -3.27 -10.91 -9.32
CA LEU A 47 -2.10 -10.18 -8.88
C LEU A 47 -1.41 -11.00 -7.78
N GLN A 48 -0.09 -11.11 -7.88
CA GLN A 48 0.73 -11.65 -6.80
C GLN A 48 0.67 -10.74 -5.57
N GLU A 49 1.42 -11.07 -4.53
CA GLU A 49 1.53 -10.18 -3.37
C GLU A 49 2.07 -8.81 -3.83
N VAL A 50 1.27 -7.76 -3.61
CA VAL A 50 1.65 -6.38 -3.93
C VAL A 50 2.06 -5.71 -2.64
N MET A 51 3.33 -5.32 -2.54
CA MET A 51 3.88 -4.64 -1.38
C MET A 51 3.49 -3.16 -1.40
N ILE A 52 2.58 -2.79 -0.48
CA ILE A 52 2.13 -1.41 -0.28
C ILE A 52 2.75 -0.88 1.02
N ALA A 53 3.60 0.14 0.91
CA ALA A 53 4.22 0.80 2.05
C ALA A 53 3.61 2.19 2.31
N VAL A 54 3.50 2.55 3.59
CA VAL A 54 3.13 3.90 4.04
C VAL A 54 4.23 4.43 4.94
N LEU A 55 4.82 5.57 4.60
CA LEU A 55 5.88 6.20 5.38
C LEU A 55 5.35 7.46 6.07
N GLU A 56 5.52 7.57 7.39
CA GLU A 56 5.17 8.76 8.17
C GLU A 56 6.40 9.28 8.90
N LYS A 57 6.57 10.61 8.94
CA LYS A 57 7.65 11.27 9.67
C LYS A 57 7.46 11.20 11.19
N GLY A 58 6.20 11.27 11.63
CA GLY A 58 5.82 11.20 13.03
C GLY A 58 6.16 9.87 13.66
N ALA A 59 6.34 9.87 14.99
CA ALA A 59 6.69 8.67 15.75
C ALA A 59 5.62 7.57 15.65
N TYR A 60 4.38 7.93 15.31
CA TYR A 60 3.27 7.04 15.05
C TYR A 60 2.30 7.66 14.04
N VAL A 61 1.47 6.82 13.42
CA VAL A 61 0.44 7.24 12.46
C VAL A 61 -0.54 8.22 13.13
N GLY A 62 -0.79 9.36 12.50
CA GLY A 62 -1.66 10.40 13.05
C GLY A 62 -1.03 11.33 14.08
N ALA A 63 0.27 11.18 14.41
CA ALA A 63 0.99 12.10 15.32
C ALA A 63 1.05 13.56 14.82
N HIS A 64 0.82 13.78 13.52
CA HIS A 64 0.75 15.10 12.89
C HIS A 64 -0.66 15.41 12.35
N GLY A 65 -1.69 14.70 12.82
CA GLY A 65 -3.08 15.01 12.49
C GLY A 65 -3.51 16.34 13.10
N ILE A 66 -4.28 17.11 12.33
CA ILE A 66 -4.96 18.34 12.78
C ILE A 66 -6.28 17.98 13.44
#